data_AF-A0A2W7PMB7-F1
#
_entry.id   AF-A0A2W7PMB7-F1
#
_cell.length_a   1.000
_cell.length_b   1.000
_cell.length_c   1.000
_cell.angle_alpha   90.00
_cell.angle_beta   90.00
_cell.angle_gamma   90.00
#
_symmetry.space_group_name_H-M   'P 1'
#
loop_
_entity.id
_entity.type
_entity.pdbx_description
1 polymer ?
#
loop_
_entity_poly.entity_id
_entity_poly.type
_entity_poly.pdbx_seq_one_letter_code
_entity_poly.pdbx_strand_id
1 'polypeptide(L)'
;MLMIVWDEPKRQTNLAKYGLDFTDLDEGFFLATVVVPAQDGRHMAIGRLADGTIAVVFATLDTEGVSVISMPPASRKERNLL
;
A
#
# COMPACT_ATOMS: atom_id res chain seq x y z
N MET A 1 -0.85 -12.63 12.72
CA MET A 1 -1.46 -12.55 11.39
C MET A 1 -2.08 -11.17 11.29
N LEU A 2 -1.54 -10.33 10.41
CA LEU A 2 -2.00 -8.98 10.15
C LEU A 2 -3.22 -9.04 9.24
N MET A 3 -4.34 -8.44 9.64
CA MET A 3 -5.50 -8.35 8.77
C MET A 3 -5.26 -7.27 7.71
N ILE A 4 -5.33 -7.62 6.42
CA ILE A 4 -5.28 -6.66 5.32
C ILE A 4 -6.68 -6.59 4.71
N VAL A 5 -7.31 -5.43 4.80
CA VAL A 5 -8.66 -5.21 4.27
C VAL A 5 -8.70 -3.99 3.35
N TRP A 6 -9.76 -3.89 2.57
CA TRP A 6 -10.04 -2.74 1.72
C TRP A 6 -11.54 -2.68 1.39
N ASP A 7 -11.98 -1.51 0.96
CA ASP A 7 -13.28 -1.38 0.32
C ASP A 7 -13.18 -1.90 -1.13
N GLU A 8 -14.02 -2.85 -1.52
CA GLU A 8 -13.96 -3.44 -2.87
C GLU A 8 -14.08 -2.40 -4.00
N PRO A 9 -14.92 -1.34 -3.90
CA PRO A 9 -14.94 -0.28 -4.91
C PRO A 9 -13.58 0.45 -5.06
N LYS A 10 -12.79 0.58 -3.99
CA LYS A 10 -11.46 1.20 -4.04
C LYS A 10 -10.46 0.31 -4.74
N ARG A 11 -10.48 -1.00 -4.44
CA ARG A 11 -9.66 -2.00 -5.14
C ARG A 11 -9.91 -1.94 -6.64
N GLN A 12 -11.17 -2.02 -7.06
CA GLN A 12 -11.53 -1.99 -8.48
C GLN A 12 -11.11 -0.69 -9.17
N THR A 13 -11.28 0.45 -8.48
CA THR A 13 -10.82 1.74 -9.00
C THR A 13 -9.29 1.81 -9.12
N ASN A 14 -8.56 1.27 -8.14
CA ASN A 14 -7.10 1.25 -8.16
C ASN A 14 -6.57 0.36 -9.28
N LEU A 15 -7.14 -0.84 -9.42
CA LEU A 15 -6.79 -1.79 -10.46
C LEU A 15 -7.04 -1.21 -11.86
N ALA A 16 -8.22 -0.62 -12.08
CA ALA A 16 -8.54 0.01 -13.35
C ALA A 16 -7.61 1.19 -13.69
N LYS A 17 -7.16 1.94 -12.67
CA LYS A 17 -6.34 3.14 -12.86
C LYS A 17 -4.84 2.84 -13.02
N TYR A 18 -4.32 1.87 -12.28
CA TYR A 18 -2.89 1.63 -12.16
C TYR A 18 -2.45 0.23 -12.60
N GLY A 19 -3.38 -0.70 -12.82
CA GLY A 19 -3.06 -2.10 -13.12
C GLY A 19 -2.51 -2.88 -11.93
N LEU A 20 -2.65 -2.35 -10.71
CA LEU A 20 -2.13 -2.95 -9.47
C LEU A 20 -3.29 -3.36 -8.57
N ASP A 21 -3.30 -4.61 -8.14
CA ASP A 21 -4.36 -5.18 -7.31
C ASP A 21 -3.94 -5.24 -5.83
N PHE A 22 -4.83 -4.83 -4.93
CA PHE A 22 -4.60 -4.92 -3.49
C PHE A 22 -4.46 -6.36 -3.02
N THR A 23 -4.99 -7.34 -3.76
CA THR A 23 -4.84 -8.77 -3.45
C THR A 23 -3.41 -9.27 -3.54
N ASP A 24 -2.52 -8.50 -4.17
CA ASP A 24 -1.10 -8.84 -4.28
C ASP A 24 -0.30 -8.45 -3.03
N LEU A 25 -0.96 -7.83 -2.04
CA LEU A 25 -0.34 -7.42 -0.78
C LEU A 25 -0.47 -8.51 0.28
N ASP A 26 0.65 -8.79 0.94
CA ASP A 26 0.72 -9.70 2.09
C ASP A 26 1.54 -9.07 3.23
N GLU A 27 1.67 -9.78 4.35
CA GLU A 27 2.48 -9.33 5.48
C GLU A 27 3.95 -9.12 5.10
N GLY A 28 4.47 -9.95 4.20
CA GLY A 28 5.85 -9.90 3.73
C GLY A 28 6.18 -8.59 3.04
N PHE A 29 5.26 -8.09 2.21
CA PHE A 29 5.38 -6.76 1.62
C PHE A 29 5.56 -5.70 2.71
N PHE A 30 4.66 -5.62 3.69
CA PHE A 30 4.74 -4.58 4.73
C PHE A 30 6.02 -4.67 5.57
N LEU A 31 6.48 -5.89 5.89
CA LEU A 31 7.73 -6.12 6.61
C LEU A 31 8.98 -5.68 5.83
N ALA A 32 8.92 -5.67 4.50
CA ALA A 32 10.03 -5.29 3.61
C ALA A 32 9.96 -3.83 3.13
N THR A 33 8.98 -3.05 3.59
CA THR A 33 8.76 -1.67 3.13
C THR A 33 9.33 -0.61 4.07
N VAL A 34 9.58 0.58 3.51
CA VAL A 34 9.76 1.80 4.30
C VAL A 34 8.40 2.44 4.52
N VAL A 35 8.03 2.67 5.79
CA VAL A 35 6.75 3.30 6.15
C VAL A 35 6.99 4.76 6.54
N VAL A 36 6.25 5.67 5.91
CA VAL A 36 6.27 7.11 6.19
C VAL A 36 4.87 7.63 6.54
N PRO A 37 4.75 8.73 7.32
CA PRO A 37 3.47 9.37 7.54
C PRO A 37 2.91 9.97 6.24
N ALA A 38 1.59 9.91 6.09
CA ALA A 38 0.83 10.53 5.00
C ALA A 38 -0.22 11.51 5.56
N GLN A 39 -1.02 12.11 4.68
CA GLN A 39 -2.06 13.06 5.08
C GLN A 39 -3.19 12.38 5.87
N ASP A 40 -3.87 13.16 6.71
CA ASP A 40 -5.07 12.76 7.46
C ASP A 40 -4.87 11.54 8.37
N GLY A 41 -3.72 11.44 9.03
CA GLY A 41 -3.40 10.36 9.97
C GLY A 41 -3.17 9.00 9.29
N ARG A 42 -2.92 8.99 7.98
CA ARG A 42 -2.62 7.78 7.21
C ARG A 42 -1.12 7.51 7.17
N HIS A 43 -0.78 6.33 6.67
CA HIS A 43 0.59 5.91 6.43
C HIS A 43 0.77 5.51 4.97
N MET A 44 2.02 5.55 4.52
CA MET A 44 2.42 5.09 3.20
C MET A 44 3.58 4.09 3.33
N ALA A 45 3.37 2.87 2.85
CA ALA A 45 4.41 1.85 2.71
C ALA A 45 4.99 1.92 1.30
N ILE A 46 6.30 2.09 1.19
CA ILE A 46 7.01 2.15 -0.09
C ILE A 46 7.88 0.91 -0.18
N GLY A 47 7.71 0.11 -1.24
CA GLY A 47 8.35 -1.18 -1.36
C GLY A 47 8.34 -1.71 -2.79
N ARG A 48 8.98 -2.85 -3.00
CA ARG A 48 9.07 -3.51 -4.31
C ARG A 48 8.10 -4.69 -4.38
N LEU A 49 7.40 -4.78 -5.50
CA LEU A 49 6.79 -6.02 -6.01
C LEU A 49 7.53 -6.46 -7.28
N ALA A 50 7.17 -7.62 -7.83
CA ALA A 50 7.78 -8.16 -9.05
C ALA A 50 7.79 -7.15 -10.20
N ASP A 51 6.72 -6.36 -10.34
CA ASP A 51 6.52 -5.43 -11.45
C ASP A 51 7.07 -4.01 -11.21
N GLY A 52 7.72 -3.78 -10.05
CA GLY A 52 8.41 -2.52 -9.76
C GLY A 52 8.20 -2.00 -8.34
N THR A 53 8.54 -0.72 -8.12
CA THR A 53 8.34 -0.06 -6.84
C THR A 53 6.95 0.57 -6.77
N ILE A 54 6.23 0.29 -5.69
CA ILE A 54 4.87 0.78 -5.42
C ILE A 54 4.84 1.58 -4.12
N ALA A 55 3.83 2.42 -4.00
CA ALA A 55 3.50 3.14 -2.78
C ALA A 55 2.08 2.76 -2.33
N VAL A 56 1.94 2.17 -1.16
CA VAL A 56 0.66 1.73 -0.60
C VAL A 56 0.24 2.69 0.50
N VAL A 57 -0.84 3.42 0.30
CA VAL A 57 -1.44 4.26 1.35
C VAL A 57 -2.45 3.43 2.13
N PHE A 58 -2.34 3.45 3.45
CA PHE A 58 -3.20 2.68 4.35
C PHE A 58 -3.50 3.44 5.65
N ALA A 59 -4.56 3.02 6.32
CA ALA A 59 -4.85 3.36 7.70
C ALA A 59 -4.64 2.13 8.59
N THR A 60 -4.25 2.33 9.84
CA THR A 60 -4.17 1.24 10.82
C THR A 60 -5.55 0.92 11.38
N LEU A 61 -5.85 -0.36 11.55
CA LEU A 61 -7.00 -0.85 12.31
C LEU A 61 -6.53 -1.20 13.72
N ASP A 62 -6.05 -0.19 14.43
CA ASP A 62 -5.37 -0.32 15.74
C ASP A 62 -4.27 -1.39 15.72
N THR A 63 -4.49 -2.51 16.43
CA THR A 63 -3.55 -3.63 16.53
C THR A 63 -3.94 -4.82 15.65
N GLU A 64 -5.07 -4.74 14.95
CA GLU A 64 -5.65 -5.85 14.20
C GLU A 64 -5.12 -5.93 12.76
N GLY A 65 -4.73 -4.79 12.18
CA GLY A 65 -4.16 -4.78 10.85
C GLY A 65 -4.19 -3.43 10.13
N VAL A 66 -4.36 -3.47 8.81
CA VAL A 66 -4.33 -2.29 7.94
C VAL A 66 -5.50 -2.29 6.95
N SER A 67 -6.03 -1.10 6.69
CA SER A 67 -7.01 -0.83 5.64
C SER A 67 -6.31 -0.14 4.47
N VAL A 68 -6.22 -0.83 3.33
CA VAL A 68 -5.59 -0.33 2.11
C VAL A 68 -6.52 0.66 1.40
N ILE A 69 -5.95 1.81 1.04
CA ILE A 69 -6.68 2.93 0.44
C ILE A 69 -6.28 3.10 -1.02
N SER A 70 -4.99 2.99 -1.35
CA SER A 70 -4.47 3.11 -2.72
C SER A 70 -3.10 2.45 -2.87
N MET A 71 -2.80 2.03 -4.08
CA MET A 71 -1.56 1.37 -4.47
C MET A 71 -1.13 1.82 -5.88
N PRO A 72 -0.64 3.05 -6.05
CA PRO A 72 0.01 3.48 -7.29
C PRO A 72 1.46 2.96 -7.41
N PRO A 73 2.03 2.99 -8.64
CA PRO A 73 3.48 2.97 -8.81
C PRO A 73 4.13 4.12 -8.03
N ALA A 74 5.25 3.84 -7.37
CA ALA A 74 5.93 4.85 -6.58
C ALA A 74 6.47 5.97 -7.48
N SER A 75 6.34 7.21 -7.04
CA SER A 75 6.94 8.38 -7.69
C SER A 75 8.47 8.34 -7.60
N ARG A 76 9.17 9.17 -8.39
CA ARG A 76 10.63 9.27 -8.30
C ARG A 76 11.10 9.66 -6.89
N LYS A 77 10.35 10.54 -6.22
CA LYS A 77 10.66 10.98 -4.86
C LYS A 77 10.52 9.82 -3.87
N GLU A 78 9.44 9.04 -3.98
CA GLU A 78 9.22 7.86 -3.14
C GLU A 78 10.28 6.78 -3.37
N ARG A 79 10.67 6.52 -4.62
CA ARG A 79 11.71 5.52 -4.95
C ARG A 79 13.06 5.84 -4.33
N ASN A 80 13.38 7.13 -4.14
CA ASN A 80 14.64 7.55 -3.50
C ASN A 80 14.68 7.28 -1.98
N LEU A 81 13.58 6.79 -1.39
CA LEU A 81 13.53 6.38 0.02
C LEU A 81 13.92 4.92 0.24
N LEU A 82 14.10 4.14 -0.84
CA LEU A 82 14.61 2.76 -0.85
C LEU A 82 16.10 2.74 -1.20
#